data_AF-A0A938N656-F1
#
_entry.id   AF-A0A938N656-F1
#
_cell.length_a   1.000
_cell.length_b   1.000
_cell.length_c   1.000
_cell.angle_alpha   90.00
_cell.angle_beta   90.00
_cell.angle_gamma   90.00
#
_symmetry.space_group_name_H-M   'P 1'
#
loop_
_entity.id
_entity.type
_entity.pdbx_description
1 polymer ?
#
loop_
_entity_poly.entity_id
_entity_poly.type
_entity_poly.pdbx_seq_one_letter_code
_entity_poly.pdbx_strand_id
1 'polypeptide(L)'
;MTKSASESQRHGTEIRLTGGTLPPTRPVYHAVGPEYFVGRVLVEEQTVDYWELIEAANKQVDIYNSAEEFFRGFATLPTYVQHLLATYWCQSEINNGGFDQFFFNSTGILAPEAEAGFRAMGLSEVADLLVEAIGRFGGRYPREREERQIAMDSLPSVGTRTFLYTGRRFADLDDRFYSLLPGHAFFQHAEAYAALHRDC
;
A
#
# COMPACT_ATOMS: atom_id res chain seq x y z
N MET A 1 31.05 -46.00 -24.67
CA MET A 1 31.55 -44.61 -24.84
C MET A 1 30.70 -44.01 -25.96
N THR A 2 29.83 -43.02 -25.80
CA THR A 2 29.79 -41.83 -24.94
C THR A 2 28.32 -41.38 -24.79
N LYS A 3 28.10 -40.40 -23.90
CA LYS A 3 26.91 -40.13 -23.09
C LYS A 3 25.71 -39.53 -23.83
N SER A 4 24.53 -39.90 -23.30
CA SER A 4 23.27 -39.16 -23.31
C SER A 4 23.42 -37.78 -22.65
N ALA A 5 22.75 -36.78 -23.20
CA ALA A 5 22.32 -35.60 -22.47
C ALA A 5 20.92 -35.22 -22.96
N SER A 6 19.90 -35.59 -22.17
CA SER A 6 18.53 -35.13 -22.29
C SER A 6 18.46 -33.66 -21.91
N GLU A 7 18.01 -32.83 -22.84
CA GLU A 7 17.68 -31.42 -22.63
C GLU A 7 16.42 -31.34 -21.76
N SER A 8 16.59 -31.12 -20.46
CA SER A 8 15.47 -30.86 -19.55
C SER A 8 15.01 -29.41 -19.75
N GLN A 9 13.96 -29.24 -20.53
CA GLN A 9 13.18 -28.01 -20.60
C GLN A 9 12.60 -27.72 -19.21
N ARG A 10 13.28 -26.87 -18.43
CA ARG A 10 12.74 -26.36 -17.17
C ARG A 10 11.76 -25.25 -17.51
N HIS A 11 10.48 -25.59 -17.57
CA HIS A 11 9.38 -24.62 -17.45
C HIS A 11 9.49 -23.97 -16.07
N GLY A 12 10.14 -22.80 -16.00
CA GLY A 12 10.02 -21.90 -14.87
C GLY A 12 8.66 -21.23 -14.93
N THR A 13 7.81 -21.48 -13.94
CA THR A 13 6.53 -20.80 -13.79
C THR A 13 6.82 -19.31 -13.51
N GLU A 14 6.61 -18.49 -14.53
CA GLU A 14 6.64 -17.04 -14.44
C GLU A 14 5.46 -16.60 -13.56
N ILE A 15 5.73 -16.11 -12.35
CA ILE A 15 4.71 -15.43 -11.54
C ILE A 15 4.45 -14.09 -12.23
N ARG A 16 3.50 -14.09 -13.18
CA ARG A 16 2.94 -12.86 -13.73
C ARG A 16 2.23 -12.13 -12.59
N LEU A 17 2.87 -11.11 -12.03
CA LEU A 17 2.17 -10.05 -11.33
C LEU A 17 1.23 -9.41 -12.36
N THR A 18 -0.03 -9.82 -12.40
CA THR A 18 -1.04 -9.17 -13.23
C THR A 18 -1.23 -7.77 -12.65
N GLY A 19 -0.84 -6.73 -13.39
CA GLY A 19 -0.78 -5.32 -12.93
C GLY A 19 -2.12 -4.64 -12.64
N GLY A 20 -3.05 -5.36 -12.00
CA GLY A 20 -4.31 -4.82 -11.50
C GLY A 20 -4.13 -4.23 -10.11
N THR A 21 -4.58 -3.00 -9.92
CA THR A 21 -4.77 -2.41 -8.58
C THR A 21 -6.01 -3.04 -7.96
N LEU A 22 -5.92 -3.43 -6.68
CA LEU A 22 -7.10 -3.87 -5.96
C LEU A 22 -8.01 -2.65 -5.70
N PRO A 23 -9.30 -2.71 -6.10
CA PRO A 23 -10.23 -1.67 -5.69
C PRO A 23 -10.32 -1.68 -4.15
N PRO A 24 -10.51 -0.51 -3.51
CA PRO A 24 -10.75 -0.47 -2.09
C PRO A 24 -11.92 -1.39 -1.72
N THR A 25 -11.71 -2.31 -0.78
CA THR A 25 -12.79 -3.09 -0.15
C THR A 25 -13.01 -2.62 1.27
N ARG A 26 -14.29 -2.46 1.64
CA ARG A 26 -14.68 -2.03 2.99
C ARG A 26 -14.15 -3.04 4.00
N PRO A 27 -13.48 -2.62 5.08
CA PRO A 27 -13.13 -3.52 6.16
C PRO A 27 -14.40 -4.14 6.74
N VAL A 28 -14.45 -5.47 6.83
CA VAL A 28 -15.56 -6.18 7.48
C VAL A 28 -15.27 -6.20 8.98
N TYR A 29 -15.93 -5.33 9.74
CA TYR A 29 -15.92 -5.38 11.19
C TYR A 29 -17.00 -6.35 11.68
N HIS A 30 -16.62 -7.31 12.53
CA HIS A 30 -17.57 -7.76 13.55
C HIS A 30 -17.64 -6.63 14.57
N ALA A 31 -18.74 -5.88 14.58
CA ALA A 31 -18.95 -4.82 15.55
C ALA A 31 -18.85 -5.40 16.96
N VAL A 32 -17.70 -5.22 17.62
CA VAL A 32 -17.60 -5.28 19.07
C VAL A 32 -17.85 -3.85 19.53
N GLY A 33 -19.13 -3.47 19.53
CA GLY A 33 -19.54 -2.21 20.13
C GLY A 33 -19.15 -2.22 21.60
N PRO A 34 -18.79 -1.07 22.18
CA PRO A 34 -18.52 -1.04 23.60
C PRO A 34 -19.85 -1.17 24.35
N GLU A 35 -20.05 -2.28 25.06
CA GLU A 35 -21.14 -2.39 26.03
C GLU A 35 -20.88 -1.41 27.19
N TYR A 36 -21.38 -0.17 27.06
CA TYR A 36 -21.49 0.76 28.18
C TYR A 36 -22.95 1.12 28.41
N PHE A 37 -23.58 0.44 29.37
CA PHE A 37 -24.76 0.95 30.07
C PHE A 37 -24.30 1.57 31.39
N VAL A 38 -24.39 2.91 31.53
CA VAL A 38 -25.07 3.62 32.64
C VAL A 38 -25.40 5.05 32.16
N GLY A 39 -26.66 5.44 32.34
CA GLY A 39 -27.31 6.66 31.84
C GLY A 39 -26.50 7.96 31.77
N ARG A 40 -26.43 8.51 30.56
CA ARG A 40 -26.54 9.94 30.20
C ARG A 40 -26.75 10.00 28.69
N VAL A 41 -27.48 11.02 28.24
CA VAL A 41 -27.86 11.29 26.84
C VAL A 41 -26.78 10.82 25.86
N LEU A 42 -27.10 9.80 25.04
CA LEU A 42 -26.27 9.44 23.89
C LEU A 42 -26.41 10.58 22.89
N VAL A 43 -25.44 11.49 22.87
CA VAL A 43 -25.12 12.17 21.63
C VAL A 43 -24.45 11.08 20.82
N GLU A 44 -25.15 10.52 19.83
CA GLU A 44 -24.50 9.72 18.79
C GLU A 44 -23.48 10.65 18.13
N GLU A 45 -22.23 10.60 18.57
CA GLU A 45 -21.13 11.23 17.86
C GLU A 45 -21.11 10.58 16.48
N GLN A 46 -21.58 11.31 15.49
CA GLN A 46 -21.56 10.88 14.10
C GLN A 46 -20.09 10.88 13.68
N THR A 47 -19.42 9.75 13.88
CA THR A 47 -18.05 9.55 13.45
C THR A 47 -18.06 9.53 11.94
N VAL A 48 -17.39 10.48 11.27
CA VAL A 48 -17.11 10.35 9.84
C VAL A 48 -16.38 9.03 9.66
N ASP A 49 -17.02 8.08 8.98
CA ASP A 49 -16.41 6.80 8.65
C ASP A 49 -15.26 7.10 7.70
N TYR A 50 -14.02 6.86 8.13
CA TYR A 50 -12.84 7.14 7.31
C TYR A 50 -12.92 6.41 5.95
N TRP A 51 -13.68 5.31 5.91
CA TRP A 51 -13.99 4.58 4.70
C TRP A 51 -14.73 5.43 3.67
N GLU A 52 -15.73 6.22 4.08
CA GLU A 52 -16.51 7.06 3.17
C GLU A 52 -15.61 8.13 2.51
N LEU A 53 -14.62 8.63 3.26
CA LEU A 53 -13.62 9.57 2.72
C LEU A 53 -12.76 8.91 1.63
N ILE A 54 -12.24 7.70 1.90
CA ILE A 54 -11.42 6.94 0.96
C ILE A 54 -12.24 6.54 -0.27
N GLU A 55 -13.47 6.07 -0.06
CA GLU A 55 -14.34 5.65 -1.15
C GLU A 55 -14.69 6.83 -2.07
N ALA A 56 -15.01 8.00 -1.49
CA ALA A 56 -15.26 9.22 -2.26
C ALA A 56 -14.01 9.71 -2.99
N ALA A 57 -12.84 9.64 -2.36
CA ALA A 57 -11.57 10.01 -2.97
C ALA A 57 -11.18 9.08 -4.13
N ASN A 58 -11.33 7.77 -3.95
CA ASN A 58 -11.04 6.76 -4.96
C ASN A 58 -11.89 6.92 -6.23
N LYS A 59 -13.13 7.42 -6.09
CA LYS A 59 -14.00 7.73 -7.25
C LYS A 59 -13.58 8.98 -8.02
N GLN A 60 -12.79 9.87 -7.41
CA GLN A 60 -12.37 11.14 -8.00
C GLN A 60 -11.02 11.08 -8.72
N VAL A 61 -10.21 10.06 -8.44
CA VAL A 61 -8.88 9.88 -9.03
C VAL A 61 -8.90 8.77 -10.07
N ASP A 62 -8.10 8.93 -11.12
CA ASP A 62 -7.88 7.89 -12.12
C ASP A 62 -6.41 7.46 -12.09
N ILE A 63 -6.15 6.29 -11.51
CA ILE A 63 -4.81 5.74 -11.35
C ILE A 63 -4.35 4.88 -12.54
N TYR A 64 -5.21 4.71 -13.56
CA TYR A 64 -4.94 3.80 -14.68
C TYR A 64 -4.47 4.51 -15.95
N ASN A 65 -4.60 5.83 -16.03
CA ASN A 65 -4.08 6.63 -17.13
C ASN A 65 -2.61 7.04 -16.87
N SER A 66 -2.32 8.35 -16.81
CA SER A 66 -0.96 8.88 -16.58
C SER A 66 -0.76 9.41 -15.16
N ALA A 67 0.49 9.57 -14.73
CA ALA A 67 0.78 10.21 -13.44
C ALA A 67 0.22 11.63 -13.39
N GLU A 68 0.26 12.36 -14.50
CA GLU A 68 -0.27 13.74 -14.57
C GLU A 68 -1.77 13.78 -14.31
N GLU A 69 -2.56 12.92 -14.97
CA GLU A 69 -4.01 12.88 -14.78
C GLU A 69 -4.38 12.43 -13.37
N PHE A 70 -3.69 11.43 -12.85
CA PHE A 70 -3.85 11.00 -11.47
C PHE A 70 -3.62 12.17 -10.49
N PHE A 71 -2.48 12.86 -10.59
CA PHE A 71 -2.15 13.95 -9.68
C PHE A 71 -3.05 15.18 -9.86
N ARG A 72 -3.62 15.40 -11.05
CA ARG A 72 -4.61 16.46 -11.28
C ARG A 72 -5.86 16.25 -10.43
N GLY A 73 -6.36 15.01 -10.35
CA GLY A 73 -7.49 14.66 -9.47
C GLY A 73 -7.07 14.59 -8.00
N PHE A 74 -5.94 13.95 -7.71
CA PHE A 74 -5.46 13.77 -6.34
C PHE A 74 -5.20 15.10 -5.63
N ALA A 75 -4.69 16.11 -6.34
CA ALA A 75 -4.39 17.43 -5.79
C ALA A 75 -5.64 18.25 -5.40
N THR A 76 -6.85 17.87 -5.86
CA THR A 76 -8.09 18.54 -5.45
C THR A 76 -8.59 18.05 -4.09
N LEU A 77 -8.13 16.89 -3.64
CA LEU A 77 -8.51 16.30 -2.36
C LEU A 77 -7.88 17.10 -1.21
N PRO A 78 -8.57 17.26 -0.06
CA PRO A 78 -7.95 17.76 1.15
C PRO A 78 -6.72 16.94 1.53
N THR A 79 -5.67 17.58 2.07
CA THR A 79 -4.41 16.91 2.41
C THR A 79 -4.59 15.69 3.32
N TYR A 80 -5.50 15.76 4.31
CA TYR A 80 -5.76 14.61 5.18
C TYR A 80 -6.41 13.43 4.43
N VAL A 81 -7.24 13.70 3.41
CA VAL A 81 -7.83 12.68 2.54
C VAL A 81 -6.79 12.10 1.59
N GLN A 82 -5.87 12.92 1.08
CA GLN A 82 -4.70 12.45 0.31
C GLN A 82 -3.87 11.45 1.12
N HIS A 83 -3.58 11.77 2.40
CA HIS A 83 -2.87 10.85 3.30
C HIS A 83 -3.64 9.55 3.54
N LEU A 84 -4.96 9.63 3.80
CA LEU A 84 -5.80 8.45 4.02
C LEU A 84 -5.84 7.53 2.80
N LEU A 85 -6.03 8.10 1.60
CA LEU A 85 -6.05 7.32 0.36
C LEU A 85 -4.69 6.69 0.06
N ALA A 86 -3.60 7.46 0.19
CA ALA A 86 -2.25 6.98 -0.14
C ALA A 86 -1.81 5.84 0.78
N THR A 87 -1.99 6.02 2.10
CA THR A 87 -1.63 4.99 3.08
C THR A 87 -2.52 3.75 2.96
N TYR A 88 -3.82 3.92 2.68
CA TYR A 88 -4.74 2.80 2.48
C TYR A 88 -4.33 1.90 1.29
N TRP A 89 -4.06 2.50 0.13
CA TRP A 89 -3.60 1.72 -1.02
C TRP A 89 -2.23 1.10 -0.79
N CYS A 90 -1.30 1.82 -0.17
CA CYS A 90 0.03 1.30 0.15
C CYS A 90 -0.07 0.06 1.05
N GLN A 91 -0.75 0.15 2.19
CA GLN A 91 -0.88 -0.99 3.10
C GLN A 91 -1.68 -2.14 2.48
N SER A 92 -2.69 -1.86 1.65
CA SER A 92 -3.52 -2.89 1.02
C SER A 92 -2.69 -3.75 0.06
N GLU A 93 -1.87 -3.09 -0.76
CA GLU A 93 -1.00 -3.76 -1.73
C GLU A 93 0.12 -4.55 -1.03
N ILE A 94 0.73 -3.96 0.00
CA ILE A 94 1.75 -4.65 0.79
C ILE A 94 1.16 -5.86 1.51
N ASN A 95 -0.02 -5.76 2.13
CA ASN A 95 -0.67 -6.91 2.76
C ASN A 95 -1.08 -7.99 1.75
N ASN A 96 -1.39 -7.64 0.50
CA ASN A 96 -1.80 -8.61 -0.50
C ASN A 96 -0.61 -9.31 -1.20
N GLY A 97 0.50 -8.61 -1.45
CA GLY A 97 1.63 -9.16 -2.21
C GLY A 97 3.02 -8.64 -1.85
N GLY A 98 3.13 -7.88 -0.78
CA GLY A 98 4.36 -7.20 -0.34
C GLY A 98 4.67 -5.92 -1.11
N PHE A 99 5.77 -5.28 -0.75
CA PHE A 99 6.30 -4.09 -1.41
C PHE A 99 6.54 -4.32 -2.91
N ASP A 100 6.96 -5.52 -3.32
CA ASP A 100 7.09 -5.86 -4.74
C ASP A 100 5.77 -5.61 -5.50
N GLN A 101 4.62 -5.99 -4.94
CA GLN A 101 3.32 -5.74 -5.58
C GLN A 101 2.94 -4.25 -5.55
N PHE A 102 3.14 -3.58 -4.41
CA PHE A 102 2.87 -2.15 -4.28
C PHE A 102 3.64 -1.33 -5.32
N PHE A 103 4.94 -1.57 -5.46
CA PHE A 103 5.77 -0.86 -6.44
C PHE A 103 5.51 -1.30 -7.88
N PHE A 104 5.14 -2.56 -8.12
CA PHE A 104 4.81 -3.01 -9.48
C PHE A 104 3.49 -2.41 -9.98
N ASN A 105 2.49 -2.30 -9.11
CA ASN A 105 1.16 -1.81 -9.45
C ASN A 105 1.10 -0.29 -9.62
N SER A 106 0.01 0.21 -10.21
CA SER A 106 -0.19 1.66 -10.42
C SER A 106 -0.18 2.43 -9.10
N THR A 107 -0.65 1.84 -8.00
CA THR A 107 -0.63 2.35 -6.62
C THR A 107 0.74 2.78 -6.12
N GLY A 108 1.82 2.16 -6.62
CA GLY A 108 3.19 2.56 -6.31
C GLY A 108 3.51 4.02 -6.64
N ILE A 109 2.72 4.68 -7.51
CA ILE A 109 2.86 6.11 -7.78
C ILE A 109 2.82 6.93 -6.49
N LEU A 110 2.08 6.52 -5.46
CA LEU A 110 1.83 7.24 -4.22
C LEU A 110 2.85 6.99 -3.10
N ALA A 111 3.97 6.30 -3.36
CA ALA A 111 4.90 5.93 -2.28
C ALA A 111 5.37 7.15 -1.43
N PRO A 112 5.73 8.31 -2.01
CA PRO A 112 6.05 9.50 -1.21
C PRO A 112 4.87 10.07 -0.41
N GLU A 113 3.65 10.08 -0.95
CA GLU A 113 2.46 10.58 -0.25
C GLU A 113 2.01 9.61 0.87
N ALA A 114 2.20 8.30 0.67
CA ALA A 114 1.96 7.30 1.68
C ALA A 114 2.97 7.45 2.84
N GLU A 115 4.22 7.79 2.57
CA GLU A 115 5.22 8.08 3.61
C GLU A 115 4.79 9.26 4.48
N ALA A 116 4.43 10.38 3.83
CA ALA A 116 3.93 11.56 4.53
C ALA A 116 2.66 11.24 5.33
N GLY A 117 1.75 10.45 4.76
CA GLY A 117 0.53 10.01 5.43
C GLY A 117 0.79 9.13 6.65
N PHE A 118 1.66 8.12 6.55
CA PHE A 118 2.01 7.28 7.70
C PHE A 118 2.62 8.12 8.82
N ARG A 119 3.50 9.06 8.48
CA ARG A 119 4.09 9.98 9.45
C ARG A 119 3.02 10.86 10.12
N ALA A 120 2.08 11.40 9.35
CA ALA A 120 0.96 12.19 9.87
C ALA A 120 0.03 11.39 10.79
N MET A 121 -0.10 10.08 10.58
CA MET A 121 -0.88 9.15 11.42
C MET A 121 -0.10 8.64 12.66
N GLY A 122 1.12 9.14 12.88
CA GLY A 122 1.98 8.70 13.99
C GLY A 122 2.72 7.37 13.74
N LEU A 123 2.61 6.80 12.54
CA LEU A 123 3.25 5.55 12.14
C LEU A 123 4.67 5.82 11.58
N SER A 124 5.52 6.48 12.38
CA SER A 124 6.84 6.95 11.92
C SER A 124 7.77 5.81 11.49
N GLU A 125 7.77 4.67 12.18
CA GLU A 125 8.61 3.52 11.81
C GLU A 125 8.17 2.89 10.48
N VAL A 126 6.87 2.91 10.18
CA VAL A 126 6.33 2.47 8.87
C VAL A 126 6.70 3.46 7.78
N ALA A 127 6.65 4.77 8.07
CA ALA A 127 7.11 5.80 7.15
C ALA A 127 8.61 5.63 6.82
N ASP A 128 9.44 5.36 7.83
CA ASP A 128 10.87 5.15 7.65
C ASP A 128 11.18 3.88 6.82
N LEU A 129 10.39 2.81 6.97
CA LEU A 129 10.47 1.65 6.06
C LEU A 129 10.18 2.03 4.61
N LEU A 130 9.18 2.88 4.39
CA LEU A 130 8.82 3.31 3.04
C LEU A 130 9.89 4.21 2.43
N VAL A 131 10.55 5.06 3.23
CA VAL A 131 11.75 5.81 2.81
C VAL A 131 12.86 4.85 2.39
N GLU A 132 13.14 3.81 3.19
CA GLU A 132 14.13 2.79 2.85
C GLU A 132 13.80 2.08 1.54
N ALA A 133 12.53 1.71 1.34
CA ALA A 133 12.05 1.06 0.14
C ALA A 133 12.17 1.96 -1.10
N ILE A 134 11.72 3.22 -1.01
CA ILE A 134 11.87 4.24 -2.06
C ILE A 134 13.35 4.46 -2.39
N GLY A 135 14.22 4.47 -1.37
CA GLY A 135 15.66 4.65 -1.53
C GLY A 135 16.33 3.60 -2.41
N ARG A 136 15.77 2.39 -2.53
CA ARG A 136 16.32 1.33 -3.39
C ARG A 136 16.31 1.67 -4.87
N PHE A 137 15.33 2.46 -5.32
CA PHE A 137 15.26 2.91 -6.71
C PHE A 137 16.41 3.86 -7.08
N GLY A 138 17.03 4.49 -6.09
CA GLY A 138 18.06 5.50 -6.29
C GLY A 138 17.53 6.78 -6.96
N GLY A 139 18.30 7.85 -6.89
CA GLY A 139 17.99 9.11 -7.55
C GLY A 139 16.57 9.63 -7.26
N ARG A 140 15.87 10.06 -8.31
CA ARG A 140 14.47 10.50 -8.23
C ARG A 140 13.56 9.29 -8.36
N TYR A 141 12.61 9.14 -7.42
CA TYR A 141 11.63 8.06 -7.46
C TYR A 141 10.77 8.10 -8.75
N PRO A 142 10.69 6.99 -9.51
CA PRO A 142 9.92 6.93 -10.75
C PRO A 142 8.41 6.85 -10.46
N ARG A 143 7.70 7.93 -10.81
CA ARG A 143 6.24 8.04 -10.60
C ARG A 143 5.45 7.29 -11.68
N GLU A 144 5.94 7.31 -12.91
CA GLU A 144 5.32 6.57 -14.01
C GLU A 144 5.49 5.06 -13.82
N ARG A 145 4.41 4.30 -14.07
CA ARG A 145 4.37 2.87 -13.75
C ARG A 145 5.42 2.08 -14.53
N GLU A 146 5.51 2.31 -15.84
CA GLU A 146 6.45 1.59 -16.70
C GLU A 146 7.91 1.89 -16.32
N GLU A 147 8.23 3.17 -16.08
CA GLU A 147 9.56 3.58 -15.61
C GLU A 147 9.91 2.91 -14.28
N ARG A 148 8.95 2.85 -13.35
CA ARG A 148 9.14 2.20 -12.06
C ARG A 148 9.33 0.70 -12.19
N GLN A 149 8.57 0.02 -13.05
CA GLN A 149 8.74 -1.41 -13.30
C GLN A 149 10.12 -1.72 -13.88
N ILE A 150 10.60 -0.93 -14.85
CA ILE A 150 11.94 -1.05 -15.42
C ILE A 150 13.03 -0.84 -14.35
N ALA A 151 12.87 0.19 -13.52
CA ALA A 151 13.79 0.45 -12.42
C ALA A 151 13.78 -0.69 -11.40
N MET A 152 12.59 -1.22 -11.08
CA MET A 152 12.41 -2.34 -10.18
C MET A 152 13.09 -3.60 -10.73
N ASP A 153 12.98 -3.89 -12.03
CA ASP A 153 13.63 -5.03 -12.66
C ASP A 153 15.17 -5.00 -12.58
N SER A 154 15.73 -3.81 -12.42
CA SER A 154 17.18 -3.61 -12.24
C SER A 154 17.64 -3.80 -10.79
N LEU A 155 16.72 -3.93 -9.82
CA LEU A 155 17.06 -4.13 -8.42
C LEU A 155 17.53 -5.57 -8.14
N PRO A 156 18.53 -5.76 -7.27
CA PRO A 156 18.93 -7.09 -6.84
C PRO A 156 17.79 -7.74 -6.05
N SER A 157 17.58 -9.04 -6.27
CA SER A 157 16.69 -9.81 -5.41
C SER A 157 17.29 -9.98 -4.02
N VAL A 158 16.44 -9.98 -3.01
CA VAL A 158 16.78 -10.15 -1.59
C VAL A 158 16.03 -11.34 -1.01
N GLY A 159 16.61 -11.97 0.01
CA GLY A 159 16.04 -13.13 0.70
C GLY A 159 16.47 -14.49 0.13
N THR A 160 16.06 -15.55 0.83
CA THR A 160 16.42 -16.93 0.46
C THR A 160 15.59 -17.39 -0.73
N ARG A 161 16.27 -17.83 -1.80
CA ARG A 161 15.64 -18.43 -2.97
C ARG A 161 14.89 -19.70 -2.59
N THR A 162 13.57 -19.61 -2.49
CA THR A 162 12.68 -20.77 -2.32
C THR A 162 11.91 -21.02 -3.62
N PHE A 163 11.30 -22.20 -3.75
CA PHE A 163 10.54 -22.59 -4.95
C PHE A 163 9.33 -21.68 -5.23
N LEU A 164 8.82 -20.97 -4.20
CA LEU A 164 7.63 -20.12 -4.28
C LEU A 164 7.96 -18.62 -4.32
N TYR A 165 9.19 -18.23 -4.01
CA TYR A 165 9.58 -16.83 -3.83
C TYR A 165 10.93 -16.52 -4.51
N THR A 166 11.03 -16.76 -5.81
CA THR A 166 12.18 -16.31 -6.60
C THR A 166 11.98 -14.86 -7.05
N GLY A 167 12.95 -13.98 -6.81
CA GLY A 167 12.99 -12.66 -7.44
C GLY A 167 12.39 -11.49 -6.65
N ARG A 168 12.07 -11.66 -5.36
CA ARG A 168 11.56 -10.58 -4.50
C ARG A 168 12.66 -9.55 -4.24
N ARG A 169 12.34 -8.27 -4.37
CA ARG A 169 13.30 -7.15 -4.22
C ARG A 169 13.15 -6.42 -2.90
N PHE A 170 12.10 -6.73 -2.15
CA PHE A 170 11.76 -6.07 -0.89
C PHE A 170 11.34 -7.04 0.24
N ALA A 171 11.66 -8.33 0.11
CA ALA A 171 11.24 -9.36 1.08
C ALA A 171 11.67 -9.06 2.52
N ASP A 172 12.84 -8.44 2.71
CA ASP A 172 13.34 -8.05 4.03
C ASP A 172 12.56 -6.88 4.66
N LEU A 173 11.88 -6.07 3.85
CA LEU A 173 11.00 -5.00 4.31
C LEU A 173 9.59 -5.48 4.60
N ASP A 174 9.11 -6.48 3.86
CA ASP A 174 7.78 -7.07 4.05
C ASP A 174 7.61 -7.58 5.50
N ASP A 175 8.57 -8.37 5.99
CA ASP A 175 8.53 -8.94 7.35
C ASP A 175 8.52 -7.84 8.44
N ARG A 176 9.29 -6.77 8.23
CA ARG A 176 9.33 -5.61 9.14
C ARG A 176 8.01 -4.85 9.11
N PHE A 177 7.42 -4.67 7.92
CA PHE A 177 6.14 -4.01 7.76
C PHE A 177 5.02 -4.76 8.48
N TYR A 178 4.90 -6.08 8.29
CA TYR A 178 3.87 -6.89 8.96
C TYR A 178 4.02 -6.89 10.48
N SER A 179 5.25 -6.76 10.98
CA SER A 179 5.52 -6.66 12.41
C SER A 179 5.11 -5.31 12.99
N LEU A 180 5.35 -4.22 12.26
CA LEU A 180 5.03 -2.85 12.71
C LEU A 180 3.54 -2.50 12.52
N LEU A 181 2.91 -3.03 11.48
CA LEU A 181 1.54 -2.70 11.11
C LEU A 181 0.73 -3.99 10.84
N PRO A 182 0.41 -4.78 11.88
CA PRO A 182 -0.43 -5.96 11.73
C PRO A 182 -1.82 -5.53 11.22
N GLY A 183 -2.46 -6.38 10.41
CA GLY A 183 -3.52 -5.96 9.47
C GLY A 183 -4.72 -5.16 10.00
N HIS A 184 -4.99 -5.16 11.31
CA HIS A 184 -6.06 -4.35 11.92
C HIS A 184 -5.57 -3.04 12.56
N ALA A 185 -4.27 -2.90 12.83
CA ALA A 185 -3.71 -1.71 13.47
C ALA A 185 -3.84 -0.46 12.59
N PHE A 186 -3.69 -0.61 11.26
CA PHE A 186 -3.83 0.50 10.32
C PHE A 186 -5.15 1.26 10.48
N PHE A 187 -6.27 0.53 10.60
CA PHE A 187 -7.59 1.14 10.64
C PHE A 187 -7.80 2.04 11.85
N GLN A 188 -7.26 1.66 13.02
CA GLN A 188 -7.34 2.49 14.23
C GLN A 188 -6.61 3.82 14.05
N HIS A 189 -5.45 3.80 13.40
CA HIS A 189 -4.69 5.02 13.09
C HIS A 189 -5.40 5.89 12.04
N ALA A 190 -5.97 5.28 11.00
CA ALA A 190 -6.71 5.99 9.96
C ALA A 190 -7.99 6.64 10.51
N GLU A 191 -8.75 5.92 11.35
CA GLU A 191 -9.94 6.44 12.02
C GLU A 191 -9.61 7.60 12.96
N ALA A 192 -8.56 7.45 13.79
CA ALA A 192 -8.10 8.52 14.67
C ALA A 192 -7.65 9.76 13.87
N TYR A 193 -6.91 9.55 12.78
CA TYR A 193 -6.44 10.64 11.92
C TYR A 193 -7.59 11.36 11.21
N ALA A 194 -8.57 10.63 10.68
CA ALA A 194 -9.79 11.21 10.12
C ALA A 194 -10.59 12.00 11.17
N ALA A 195 -10.66 11.48 12.40
CA ALA A 195 -11.36 12.15 13.50
C ALA A 195 -10.75 13.52 13.87
N LEU A 196 -9.43 13.66 13.77
CA LEU A 196 -8.73 14.92 14.02
C LEU A 196 -9.01 16.02 12.98
N HIS A 197 -9.55 15.67 11.81
CA HIS A 197 -9.75 16.59 10.68
C HIS A 197 -11.23 16.82 10.34
N ARG A 198 -12.16 16.43 11.24
CA ARG A 198 -13.61 16.52 10.99
C ARG A 198 -14.14 17.95 10.77
N ASP A 199 -13.45 18.95 11.29
CA ASP A 199 -13.87 20.35 11.26
C ASP A 199 -13.07 21.22 10.25
N CYS A 200 -12.29 20.58 9.38
CA CYS A 200 -11.42 21.25 8.41
C CYS A 200 -12.09 21.50 7.05
#